data_AF-A0A6B3G1F6-F1
#
_entry.id   AF-A0A6B3G1F6-F1
#
_cell.length_a   1.000
_cell.length_b   1.000
_cell.length_c   1.000
_cell.angle_alpha   90.00
_cell.angle_beta   90.00
_cell.angle_gamma   90.00
#
_symmetry.space_group_name_H-M   'P 1'
#
loop_
_entity.id
_entity.type
_entity.pdbx_description
1 polymer ?
#
loop_
_entity_poly.entity_id
_entity_poly.type
_entity_poly.pdbx_seq_one_letter_code
_entity_poly.pdbx_strand_id
1 'polypeptide(L)'
;PMVRTLKSYGAYYRRWSLVWESQALLRAEHMAGDAELGRDFIELVDPLRYPMEGLGEDAVREIRRLKARMESERMPRGADPTLHAKLGRGGLSDVEWTVQLLQMQHGWAEPGLRTTRTREALAAACAADLIPAEDAQTLDEAWVLAARVRNAVMLVRGRPGDTFPSDARELAAVGRYLGYEPGHVGDMLDDY
;
A
#
# COMPACT_ATOMS: atom_id res chain seq x y z
N PRO A 1 24.64 11.46 -0.31
CA PRO A 1 24.70 11.84 -1.74
C PRO A 1 23.33 11.59 -2.38
N MET A 2 22.94 12.38 -3.40
CA MET A 2 21.62 12.24 -4.06
C MET A 2 21.53 11.00 -4.97
N VAL A 3 22.65 10.56 -5.53
CA VAL A 3 22.77 9.33 -6.33
C VAL A 3 23.88 8.44 -5.77
N ARG A 4 23.77 7.13 -5.98
CA ARG A 4 24.74 6.12 -5.54
C ARG A 4 24.98 5.12 -6.67
N THR A 5 26.18 4.57 -6.73
CA THR A 5 26.49 3.44 -7.62
C THR A 5 25.80 2.17 -7.12
N LEU A 6 25.54 1.23 -8.02
CA LEU A 6 24.99 -0.09 -7.67
C LEU A 6 25.82 -0.79 -6.58
N LYS A 7 27.16 -0.74 -6.70
CA LYS A 7 28.10 -1.26 -5.69
C LYS A 7 27.91 -0.61 -4.32
N SER A 8 27.62 0.69 -4.27
CA SER A 8 27.36 1.41 -3.02
C SER A 8 26.04 0.97 -2.38
N TYR A 9 24.97 0.78 -3.17
CA TYR A 9 23.71 0.20 -2.68
C TYR A 9 23.93 -1.19 -2.11
N GLY A 10 24.62 -2.07 -2.83
CA GLY A 10 24.88 -3.42 -2.34
C GLY A 10 25.72 -3.46 -1.06
N ALA A 11 26.69 -2.57 -0.92
CA ALA A 11 27.45 -2.44 0.33
C ALA A 11 26.60 -1.93 1.49
N TYR A 12 25.65 -1.04 1.22
CA TYR A 12 24.73 -0.49 2.22
C TYR A 12 23.78 -1.56 2.74
N TYR A 13 23.02 -2.21 1.86
CA TYR A 13 22.02 -3.19 2.26
C TYR A 13 22.64 -4.40 2.98
N ARG A 14 23.84 -4.84 2.57
CA ARG A 14 24.53 -5.94 3.29
C ARG A 14 24.89 -5.61 4.74
N ARG A 15 25.05 -4.34 5.11
CA ARG A 15 25.56 -3.94 6.43
C ARG A 15 24.49 -3.34 7.33
N TRP A 16 23.51 -2.65 6.75
CA TRP A 16 22.64 -1.74 7.49
C TRP A 16 21.16 -1.82 7.09
N SER A 17 20.75 -2.81 6.30
CA SER A 17 19.34 -2.92 5.87
C SER A 17 18.41 -3.09 7.08
N LEU A 18 17.42 -2.21 7.17
CA LEU A 18 16.32 -2.31 8.14
C LEU A 18 15.12 -3.02 7.50
N VAL A 19 14.27 -3.67 8.31
CA VAL A 19 13.12 -4.45 7.81
C VAL A 19 12.16 -3.58 7.00
N TRP A 20 11.94 -2.33 7.42
CA TRP A 20 11.09 -1.39 6.69
C TRP A 20 11.65 -1.00 5.31
N GLU A 21 12.97 -1.05 5.12
CA GLU A 21 13.59 -0.79 3.82
C GLU A 21 13.31 -1.94 2.87
N SER A 22 13.42 -3.18 3.34
CA SER A 22 12.99 -4.37 2.59
C SER A 22 11.52 -4.29 2.19
N GLN A 23 10.65 -3.84 3.10
CA GLN A 23 9.24 -3.63 2.80
C GLN A 23 9.04 -2.55 1.72
N ALA A 24 9.71 -1.40 1.85
CA ALA A 24 9.63 -0.32 0.85
C ALA A 24 10.13 -0.78 -0.54
N LEU A 25 11.15 -1.64 -0.57
CA LEU A 25 11.68 -2.23 -1.80
C LEU A 25 10.69 -3.13 -2.54
N LEU A 26 9.59 -3.58 -1.92
CA LEU A 26 8.50 -4.28 -2.63
C LEU A 26 7.83 -3.42 -3.71
N ARG A 27 8.03 -2.10 -3.68
CA ARG A 27 7.53 -1.17 -4.70
C ARG A 27 8.60 -0.73 -5.71
N ALA A 28 9.83 -1.24 -5.58
CA ALA A 28 10.92 -0.90 -6.50
C ALA A 28 10.69 -1.51 -7.89
N GLU A 29 10.70 -0.66 -8.92
CA GLU A 29 10.51 -1.01 -10.33
C GLU A 29 11.40 -0.11 -11.20
N HIS A 30 11.96 -0.67 -12.28
CA HIS A 30 12.71 0.13 -13.25
C HIS A 30 11.73 0.97 -14.09
N MET A 31 11.83 2.29 -14.01
CA MET A 31 10.94 3.22 -14.72
C MET A 31 11.54 3.80 -16.00
N ALA A 32 12.83 4.16 -15.97
CA ALA A 32 13.51 4.81 -17.08
C ALA A 32 15.03 4.71 -16.91
N GLY A 33 15.76 4.87 -18.01
CA GLY A 33 17.21 4.80 -18.05
C GLY A 33 17.71 3.51 -18.72
N ASP A 34 18.93 3.12 -18.38
CA ASP A 34 19.54 1.90 -18.88
C ASP A 34 18.86 0.65 -18.29
N ALA A 35 18.32 -0.19 -19.17
CA ALA A 35 17.53 -1.34 -18.77
C ALA A 35 18.38 -2.45 -18.12
N GLU A 36 19.67 -2.53 -18.44
CA GLU A 36 20.58 -3.51 -17.82
C GLU A 36 20.87 -3.13 -16.38
N LEU A 37 21.26 -1.87 -16.13
CA LEU A 37 21.42 -1.33 -14.78
C LEU A 37 20.13 -1.45 -13.95
N GLY A 38 18.96 -1.25 -14.58
CA GLY A 38 17.66 -1.47 -13.96
C GLY A 38 17.48 -2.91 -13.48
N ARG A 39 17.77 -3.89 -14.34
CA ARG A 39 17.72 -5.33 -13.98
C ARG A 39 18.70 -5.65 -12.88
N ASP A 40 19.94 -5.19 -12.98
CA ASP A 40 20.98 -5.45 -11.97
C ASP A 40 20.59 -4.90 -10.59
N PHE A 41 19.90 -3.76 -10.53
CA PHE A 41 19.38 -3.23 -9.29
C PHE A 41 18.26 -4.09 -8.71
N ILE A 42 17.33 -4.56 -9.55
CA ILE A 42 16.24 -5.44 -9.13
C ILE A 42 16.81 -6.77 -8.59
N GLU A 43 17.75 -7.39 -9.30
CA GLU A 43 18.43 -8.61 -8.85
C GLU A 43 19.16 -8.40 -7.50
N LEU A 44 19.75 -7.22 -7.29
CA LEU A 44 20.40 -6.87 -6.03
C LEU A 44 19.42 -6.81 -4.85
N VAL A 45 18.19 -6.31 -5.06
CA VAL A 45 17.23 -6.07 -3.96
C VAL A 45 16.21 -7.19 -3.77
N ASP A 46 16.01 -8.06 -4.77
CA ASP A 46 15.07 -9.18 -4.69
C ASP A 46 15.26 -10.07 -3.46
N PRO A 47 16.50 -10.49 -3.10
CA PRO A 47 16.72 -11.29 -1.89
C PRO A 47 16.41 -10.55 -0.59
N LEU A 48 16.38 -9.22 -0.59
CA LEU A 48 16.07 -8.42 0.59
C LEU A 48 14.56 -8.30 0.82
N ARG A 49 13.80 -8.10 -0.26
CA ARG A 49 12.35 -7.92 -0.22
C ARG A 49 11.57 -9.25 -0.27
N TYR A 50 12.20 -10.31 -0.76
CA TYR A 50 11.72 -11.70 -0.73
C TYR A 50 12.77 -12.60 -0.06
N PRO A 51 12.95 -12.50 1.28
CA PRO A 51 13.97 -13.27 2.00
C PRO A 51 13.75 -14.77 1.81
N MET A 52 14.84 -15.52 1.67
CA MET A 52 14.80 -16.99 1.62
C MET A 52 14.15 -17.50 2.92
N GLU A 53 13.19 -18.42 2.80
CA GLU A 53 12.35 -18.92 3.91
C GLU A 53 11.32 -17.92 4.48
N GLY A 54 11.26 -16.69 3.95
CA GLY A 54 10.28 -15.69 4.34
C GLY A 54 10.67 -14.92 5.61
N LEU A 55 9.80 -14.01 6.00
CA LEU A 55 10.03 -13.14 7.15
C LEU A 55 9.84 -13.89 8.48
N GLY A 56 10.88 -13.90 9.32
CA GLY A 56 10.80 -14.45 10.68
C GLY A 56 9.89 -13.64 11.62
N GLU A 57 9.43 -14.27 12.71
CA GLU A 57 8.43 -13.69 13.62
C GLU A 57 8.82 -12.35 14.25
N ASP A 58 10.11 -12.15 14.56
CA ASP A 58 10.62 -10.88 15.10
C ASP A 58 10.42 -9.72 14.11
N ALA A 59 10.74 -9.96 12.84
CA ALA A 59 10.59 -8.95 11.79
C ALA A 59 9.10 -8.72 11.44
N VAL A 60 8.25 -9.75 11.50
CA VAL A 60 6.78 -9.58 11.41
C VAL A 60 6.28 -8.65 12.53
N ARG A 61 6.73 -8.87 13.77
CA ARG A 61 6.38 -8.00 14.91
C ARG A 61 6.90 -6.58 14.72
N GLU A 62 8.09 -6.40 14.15
CA GLU A 62 8.64 -5.09 13.83
C GLU A 62 7.77 -4.34 12.80
N ILE A 63 7.39 -4.99 11.69
CA ILE A 63 6.49 -4.39 10.68
C ILE A 63 5.16 -3.98 11.31
N ARG A 64 4.54 -4.85 12.11
CA ARG A 64 3.26 -4.52 12.79
C ARG A 64 3.41 -3.32 13.74
N ARG A 65 4.53 -3.21 14.47
CA ARG A 65 4.81 -2.03 15.32
C ARG A 65 5.00 -0.77 14.50
N LEU A 66 5.71 -0.87 13.37
CA LEU A 66 5.90 0.26 12.45
C LEU A 66 4.58 0.72 11.84
N LYS A 67 3.68 -0.22 11.48
CA LYS A 67 2.33 0.11 11.00
C LYS A 67 1.57 0.94 12.03
N ALA A 68 1.47 0.44 13.26
CA ALA A 68 0.76 1.11 14.34
C ALA A 68 1.34 2.49 14.65
N ARG A 69 2.67 2.61 14.68
CA ARG A 69 3.35 3.89 14.88
C ARG A 69 3.03 4.86 13.74
N MET A 70 3.14 4.40 12.49
CA MET A 70 2.87 5.20 11.30
C MET A 70 1.44 5.76 11.31
N GLU A 71 0.43 4.95 11.65
CA GLU A 71 -0.94 5.43 11.82
C GLU A 71 -1.04 6.52 12.89
N SER A 72 -0.49 6.27 14.08
CA SER A 72 -0.59 7.19 15.22
C SER A 72 0.12 8.52 14.99
N GLU A 73 1.25 8.51 14.28
CA GLU A 73 2.10 9.70 14.08
C GLU A 73 1.70 10.50 12.83
N ARG A 74 1.14 9.85 11.80
CA ARG A 74 0.83 10.49 10.51
C ARG A 74 -0.63 10.86 10.34
N MET A 75 -1.55 10.27 11.11
CA MET A 75 -2.95 10.70 11.11
C MET A 75 -3.02 12.18 11.56
N PRO A 76 -3.66 13.07 10.78
CA PRO A 76 -3.82 14.46 11.21
C PRO A 76 -4.59 14.56 12.53
N ARG A 77 -4.16 15.46 13.42
CA ARG A 77 -4.85 15.66 14.72
C ARG A 77 -6.32 16.04 14.49
N GLY A 78 -7.22 15.30 15.14
CA GLY A 78 -8.67 15.53 15.04
C GLY A 78 -9.30 15.05 13.73
N ALA A 79 -8.54 14.38 12.84
CA ALA A 79 -9.14 13.68 11.71
C ALA A 79 -9.96 12.47 12.19
N ASP A 80 -11.10 12.25 11.55
CA ASP A 80 -11.90 11.05 11.75
C ASP A 80 -11.28 9.88 10.97
N PRO A 81 -10.81 8.81 11.64
CA PRO A 81 -10.25 7.65 10.97
C PRO A 81 -11.25 6.92 10.06
N THR A 82 -12.55 7.07 10.30
CA THR A 82 -13.61 6.46 9.45
C THR A 82 -13.84 7.23 8.16
N LEU A 83 -13.23 8.40 7.99
CA LEU A 83 -13.34 9.21 6.77
C LEU A 83 -12.01 9.37 6.03
N HIS A 84 -10.96 8.68 6.49
CA HIS A 84 -9.60 8.89 5.99
C HIS A 84 -9.15 7.75 5.06
N ALA A 85 -9.40 7.89 3.75
CA ALA A 85 -9.10 6.93 2.68
C ALA A 85 -7.70 6.27 2.70
N LYS A 86 -6.68 6.97 3.21
CA LYS A 86 -5.30 6.42 3.24
C LYS A 86 -4.89 5.77 4.57
N LEU A 87 -5.01 6.50 5.67
CA LEU A 87 -4.51 6.13 7.00
C LEU A 87 -5.62 5.69 7.96
N GLY A 88 -6.87 5.82 7.55
CA GLY A 88 -8.04 5.35 8.29
C GLY A 88 -8.14 3.84 8.29
N ARG A 89 -9.06 3.33 9.11
CA ARG A 89 -9.31 1.89 9.24
C ARG A 89 -9.79 1.34 7.90
N GLY A 90 -9.18 0.24 7.43
CA GLY A 90 -9.50 -0.35 6.13
C GLY A 90 -9.05 0.48 4.93
N GLY A 91 -8.35 1.61 5.16
CA GLY A 91 -7.87 2.48 4.10
C GLY A 91 -6.71 1.86 3.29
N LEU A 92 -6.23 2.60 2.29
CA LEU A 92 -5.18 2.13 1.38
C LEU A 92 -3.94 1.58 2.12
N SER A 93 -3.52 2.22 3.21
CA SER A 93 -2.35 1.78 3.95
C SER A 93 -2.57 0.45 4.67
N ASP A 94 -3.79 0.12 5.10
CA ASP A 94 -4.08 -1.15 5.77
C ASP A 94 -3.97 -2.30 4.78
N VAL A 95 -4.59 -2.14 3.62
CA VAL A 95 -4.54 -3.14 2.55
C VAL A 95 -3.11 -3.31 2.04
N GLU A 96 -2.41 -2.21 1.73
CA GLU A 96 -1.03 -2.29 1.21
C GLU A 96 -0.09 -2.99 2.18
N TRP A 97 -0.14 -2.66 3.47
CA TRP A 97 0.75 -3.27 4.46
C TRP A 97 0.42 -4.74 4.71
N THR A 98 -0.86 -5.11 4.68
CA THR A 98 -1.29 -6.51 4.80
C THR A 98 -0.74 -7.33 3.63
N VAL A 99 -0.91 -6.85 2.40
CA VAL A 99 -0.39 -7.51 1.20
C VAL A 99 1.14 -7.55 1.20
N GLN A 100 1.82 -6.46 1.56
CA GLN A 100 3.27 -6.43 1.65
C GLN A 100 3.82 -7.42 2.68
N LEU A 101 3.14 -7.59 3.81
CA LEU A 101 3.52 -8.60 4.79
C LEU A 101 3.42 -10.02 4.20
N LEU A 102 2.33 -10.33 3.48
CA LEU A 102 2.18 -11.60 2.77
C LEU A 102 3.31 -11.80 1.73
N GLN A 103 3.65 -10.76 0.97
CA GLN A 103 4.76 -10.81 0.02
C GLN A 103 6.10 -11.12 0.70
N MET A 104 6.39 -10.52 1.86
CA MET A 104 7.64 -10.77 2.60
C MET A 104 7.68 -12.15 3.25
N GLN A 105 6.54 -12.68 3.66
CA GLN A 105 6.44 -14.01 4.27
C GLN A 105 6.47 -15.14 3.24
N HIS A 106 5.86 -14.95 2.07
CA HIS A 106 5.58 -16.03 1.13
C HIS A 106 6.15 -15.82 -0.27
N GLY A 107 6.58 -14.61 -0.64
CA GLY A 107 7.06 -14.32 -1.99
C GLY A 107 8.31 -15.13 -2.39
N TRP A 108 9.04 -15.69 -1.43
CA TRP A 108 10.13 -16.62 -1.71
C TRP A 108 9.62 -17.95 -2.32
N ALA A 109 8.48 -18.46 -1.86
CA ALA A 109 7.87 -19.71 -2.31
C ALA A 109 6.81 -19.49 -3.40
N GLU A 110 6.16 -18.33 -3.41
CA GLU A 110 5.06 -17.98 -4.32
C GLU A 110 5.49 -16.86 -5.28
N PRO A 111 5.96 -17.18 -6.51
CA PRO A 111 6.42 -16.17 -7.48
C PRO A 111 5.35 -15.15 -7.88
N GLY A 112 4.06 -15.52 -7.83
CA GLY A 112 2.94 -14.62 -8.12
C GLY A 112 2.87 -13.42 -7.17
N LEU A 113 3.42 -13.54 -5.96
CA LEU A 113 3.54 -12.44 -5.01
C LEU A 113 4.66 -11.46 -5.38
N ARG A 114 5.54 -11.78 -6.34
CA ARG A 114 6.68 -10.92 -6.70
C ARG A 114 6.30 -9.82 -7.70
N THR A 115 5.31 -9.01 -7.35
CA THR A 115 4.81 -7.87 -8.13
C THR A 115 4.81 -6.59 -7.31
N THR A 116 4.96 -5.44 -7.97
CA THR A 116 4.86 -4.11 -7.34
C THR A 116 3.41 -3.64 -7.20
N ARG A 117 2.44 -4.40 -7.73
CA ARG A 117 1.01 -4.04 -7.75
C ARG A 117 0.27 -4.72 -6.60
N THR A 118 -0.35 -3.93 -5.71
CA THR A 118 -1.03 -4.44 -4.51
C THR A 118 -2.16 -5.42 -4.85
N ARG A 119 -3.02 -5.09 -5.81
CA ARG A 119 -4.17 -5.94 -6.19
C ARG A 119 -3.74 -7.25 -6.85
N GLU A 120 -2.68 -7.23 -7.66
CA GLU A 120 -2.14 -8.47 -8.25
C GLU A 120 -1.53 -9.37 -7.17
N ALA A 121 -0.77 -8.80 -6.23
CA ALA A 121 -0.24 -9.57 -5.11
C ALA A 121 -1.35 -10.12 -4.20
N LEU A 122 -2.44 -9.37 -3.98
CA LEU A 122 -3.61 -9.85 -3.24
C LEU A 122 -4.29 -11.03 -3.95
N ALA A 123 -4.50 -10.92 -5.26
CA ALA A 123 -5.06 -12.01 -6.06
C ALA A 123 -4.15 -13.25 -6.05
N ALA A 124 -2.84 -13.07 -6.15
CA ALA A 124 -1.87 -14.16 -6.04
C ALA A 124 -1.88 -14.81 -4.64
N ALA A 125 -2.01 -14.02 -3.57
CA ALA A 125 -2.12 -14.53 -2.21
C ALA A 125 -3.38 -15.40 -2.03
N CYS A 126 -4.51 -14.95 -2.57
CA CYS A 126 -5.76 -15.71 -2.57
C CYS A 126 -5.64 -17.01 -3.38
N ALA A 127 -5.02 -16.95 -4.56
CA ALA A 127 -4.83 -18.12 -5.42
C ALA A 127 -3.90 -19.19 -4.80
N ALA A 128 -3.02 -18.77 -3.87
CA ALA A 128 -2.14 -19.63 -3.10
C ALA A 128 -2.72 -20.02 -1.72
N ASP A 129 -4.00 -19.77 -1.46
CA ASP A 129 -4.70 -20.06 -0.19
C ASP A 129 -4.05 -19.42 1.06
N LEU A 130 -3.28 -18.33 0.89
CA LEU A 130 -2.64 -17.60 1.98
C LEU A 130 -3.60 -16.67 2.73
N ILE A 131 -4.74 -16.38 2.10
CA ILE A 131 -5.83 -15.56 2.63
C ILE A 131 -7.16 -16.11 2.10
N PRO A 132 -8.22 -16.18 2.91
CA PRO A 132 -9.55 -16.59 2.45
C PRO A 132 -10.06 -15.70 1.31
N ALA A 133 -10.83 -16.28 0.39
CA ALA A 133 -11.38 -15.55 -0.74
C ALA A 133 -12.29 -14.37 -0.32
N GLU A 134 -13.04 -14.53 0.77
CA GLU A 134 -13.90 -13.48 1.33
C GLU A 134 -13.09 -12.27 1.84
N ASP A 135 -11.98 -12.52 2.53
CA ASP A 135 -11.08 -11.49 3.03
C ASP A 135 -10.36 -10.80 1.85
N ALA A 136 -9.93 -11.57 0.86
CA ALA A 136 -9.30 -11.02 -0.35
C ALA A 136 -10.25 -10.11 -1.13
N GLN A 137 -11.51 -10.51 -1.27
CA GLN A 137 -12.54 -9.69 -1.91
C GLN A 137 -12.78 -8.40 -1.11
N THR A 138 -12.93 -8.50 0.21
CA THR A 138 -13.13 -7.34 1.09
C THR A 138 -11.98 -6.33 0.98
N LEU A 139 -10.73 -6.81 0.99
CA LEU A 139 -9.54 -5.97 0.85
C LEU A 139 -9.45 -5.31 -0.54
N ASP A 140 -9.83 -6.02 -1.60
CA ASP A 140 -9.83 -5.49 -2.97
C ASP A 140 -10.87 -4.39 -3.14
N GLU A 141 -12.09 -4.61 -2.64
CA GLU A 141 -13.18 -3.64 -2.65
C GLU A 141 -12.80 -2.38 -1.86
N ALA A 142 -12.26 -2.55 -0.64
CA ALA A 142 -11.78 -1.44 0.18
C ALA A 142 -10.67 -0.63 -0.52
N TRP A 143 -9.70 -1.32 -1.15
CA TRP A 143 -8.64 -0.65 -1.91
C TRP A 143 -9.20 0.17 -3.08
N VAL A 144 -10.12 -0.40 -3.85
CA VAL A 144 -10.74 0.28 -4.99
C VAL A 144 -11.57 1.48 -4.52
N LEU A 145 -12.40 1.30 -3.49
CA LEU A 145 -13.24 2.37 -2.96
C LEU A 145 -12.39 3.53 -2.42
N ALA A 146 -11.40 3.24 -1.57
CA ALA A 146 -10.50 4.26 -1.02
C ALA A 146 -9.71 5.00 -2.11
N ALA A 147 -9.26 4.30 -3.16
CA ALA A 147 -8.62 4.93 -4.32
C ALA A 147 -9.58 5.84 -5.09
N ARG A 148 -10.82 5.39 -5.32
CA ARG A 148 -11.87 6.18 -5.98
C ARG A 148 -12.19 7.44 -5.18
N VAL A 149 -12.30 7.37 -3.86
CA VAL A 149 -12.52 8.52 -2.97
C VAL A 149 -11.42 9.57 -3.14
N ARG A 150 -10.15 9.17 -3.08
CA ARG A 150 -9.02 10.11 -3.25
C ARG A 150 -8.99 10.75 -4.64
N ASN A 151 -9.30 9.98 -5.68
CA ASN A 151 -9.42 10.49 -7.04
C ASN A 151 -10.57 11.48 -7.17
N ALA A 152 -11.72 11.20 -6.55
CA ALA A 152 -12.87 12.11 -6.50
C ALA A 152 -12.50 13.43 -5.81
N VAL A 153 -11.84 13.36 -4.65
CA VAL A 153 -11.37 14.53 -3.90
C VAL A 153 -10.42 15.38 -4.76
N MET A 154 -9.46 14.76 -5.45
CA MET A 154 -8.57 15.47 -6.36
C MET A 154 -9.33 16.20 -7.47
N LEU A 155 -10.29 15.52 -8.12
CA LEU A 155 -11.05 16.09 -9.23
C LEU A 155 -12.00 17.21 -8.81
N VAL A 156 -12.67 17.07 -7.67
CA VAL A 156 -13.60 18.08 -7.14
C VAL A 156 -12.87 19.32 -6.63
N ARG A 157 -11.73 19.13 -5.95
CA ARG A 157 -11.03 20.23 -5.25
C ARG A 157 -9.84 20.79 -6.01
N GLY A 158 -9.39 20.11 -7.07
CA GLY A 158 -8.17 20.45 -7.82
C GLY A 158 -6.87 20.24 -7.03
N ARG A 159 -6.92 19.53 -5.89
CA ARG A 159 -5.76 19.26 -5.04
C ARG A 159 -5.88 17.91 -4.33
N PRO A 160 -4.77 17.21 -4.07
CA PRO A 160 -4.81 15.91 -3.42
C PRO A 160 -5.35 16.03 -1.99
N GLY A 161 -6.10 15.02 -1.57
CA GLY A 161 -6.59 14.88 -0.20
C GLY A 161 -6.88 13.42 0.12
N ASP A 162 -6.65 13.05 1.38
CA ASP A 162 -6.82 11.67 1.86
C ASP A 162 -8.07 11.51 2.74
N THR A 163 -8.88 12.56 2.89
CA THR A 163 -10.09 12.58 3.73
C THR A 163 -11.26 13.11 2.92
N PHE A 164 -12.47 12.62 3.21
CA PHE A 164 -13.70 13.20 2.67
C PHE A 164 -13.78 14.71 2.98
N PRO A 165 -14.32 15.54 2.07
CA PRO A 165 -14.51 16.96 2.32
C PRO A 165 -15.54 17.21 3.43
N SER A 166 -15.30 18.21 4.27
CA SER A 166 -16.29 18.66 5.28
C SER A 166 -17.30 19.66 4.73
N ASP A 167 -16.98 20.34 3.62
CA ASP A 167 -17.93 21.23 2.94
C ASP A 167 -19.01 20.40 2.22
N ALA A 168 -20.27 20.71 2.47
CA ALA A 168 -21.40 19.94 1.96
C ALA A 168 -21.49 19.93 0.43
N ARG A 169 -21.04 21.00 -0.25
CA ARG A 169 -21.06 21.06 -1.72
C ARG A 169 -19.93 20.23 -2.31
N GLU A 170 -18.73 20.31 -1.73
CA GLU A 170 -17.60 19.44 -2.10
C GLU A 170 -17.96 17.96 -1.88
N LEU A 171 -18.55 17.63 -0.72
CA LEU A 171 -18.93 16.27 -0.38
C LEU A 171 -20.02 15.72 -1.32
N ALA A 172 -21.03 16.51 -1.64
CA ALA A 172 -22.05 16.11 -2.64
C ALA A 172 -21.49 15.97 -4.06
N ALA A 173 -20.45 16.73 -4.42
CA ALA A 173 -19.76 16.55 -5.70
C ALA A 173 -18.91 15.26 -5.71
N VAL A 174 -18.27 14.92 -4.59
CA VAL A 174 -17.57 13.63 -4.41
C VAL A 174 -18.56 12.47 -4.55
N GLY A 175 -19.71 12.51 -3.85
CA GLY A 175 -20.75 11.49 -3.96
C GLY A 175 -21.23 11.26 -5.39
N ARG A 176 -21.52 12.35 -6.12
CA ARG A 176 -21.90 12.26 -7.54
C ARG A 176 -20.81 11.62 -8.41
N TYR A 177 -19.54 11.95 -8.18
CA TYR A 177 -18.44 11.32 -8.91
C TYR A 177 -18.32 9.81 -8.60
N LEU A 178 -18.61 9.42 -7.36
CA LEU A 178 -18.60 8.02 -6.93
C LEU A 178 -19.82 7.23 -7.41
N GLY A 179 -20.82 7.90 -7.99
CA GLY A 179 -22.02 7.29 -8.57
C GLY A 179 -23.26 7.38 -7.67
N TYR A 180 -23.20 8.15 -6.57
CA TYR A 180 -24.34 8.37 -5.69
C TYR A 180 -25.23 9.50 -6.20
N GLU A 181 -26.54 9.31 -6.10
CA GLU A 181 -27.53 10.30 -6.46
C GLU A 181 -27.53 11.50 -5.48
N PRO A 182 -28.02 12.68 -5.90
CA PRO A 182 -28.18 13.81 -4.99
C PRO A 182 -29.02 13.46 -3.76
N GLY A 183 -28.52 13.80 -2.56
CA GLY A 183 -29.19 13.49 -1.29
C GLY A 183 -28.73 12.17 -0.64
N HIS A 184 -28.00 11.32 -1.36
CA HIS A 184 -27.51 10.01 -0.88
C HIS A 184 -26.05 10.05 -0.38
N VAL A 185 -25.63 11.20 0.15
CA VAL A 185 -24.27 11.36 0.69
C VAL A 185 -24.09 10.57 1.98
N GLY A 186 -25.15 10.36 2.77
CA GLY A 186 -25.11 9.50 3.95
C GLY A 186 -24.79 8.06 3.58
N ASP A 187 -25.53 7.50 2.62
CA ASP A 187 -25.31 6.15 2.10
C ASP A 187 -23.86 5.93 1.63
N MET A 188 -23.26 6.91 0.94
CA MET A 188 -21.86 6.86 0.54
C MET A 188 -20.88 6.77 1.71
N LEU A 189 -21.17 7.46 2.81
CA LEU A 189 -20.33 7.43 4.01
C LEU A 189 -20.55 6.15 4.82
N ASP A 190 -21.74 5.56 4.77
CA ASP A 190 -22.05 4.29 5.43
C ASP A 190 -21.48 3.09 4.66
N ASP A 191 -21.44 3.16 3.32
CA ASP A 191 -20.81 2.18 2.44
C ASP A 191 -19.27 2.21 2.50
N TYR A 192 -18.67 3.27 3.06
CA TYR A 192 -17.23 3.45 3.23
C TYR A 192 -16.75 3.05 4.64
#